data_AF-A0A969UEU5-F1
#
_entry.id   AF-A0A969UEU5-F1
#
_cell.length_a   1.000
_cell.length_b   1.000
_cell.length_c   1.000
_cell.angle_alpha   90.00
_cell.angle_beta   90.00
_cell.angle_gamma   90.00
#
_symmetry.space_group_name_H-M   'P 1'
#
loop_
_entity.id
_entity.type
_entity.pdbx_description
1 polymer ?
#
loop_
_entity_poly.entity_id
_entity_poly.type
_entity_poly.pdbx_seq_one_letter_code
_entity_poly.pdbx_strand_id
1 'polypeptide(L)'
;KDFKGPDFFVVLDVPQRERKSWIAWQENDRLPNVVIELMSPSTAENDREEKKLTYQDKLRVPEYFIFEPFLYEWSGFRLQDGIYEPIQPDAFGQLLSQELGLVLRRWEGSYEEIDSNWIRWALPDGTLLPIHAELAQQERQRAEQERQRADRLAERLRSMGINPDEL
;
A
#
# COMPACT_ATOMS: atom_id res chain seq x y z
N LYS A 1 8.09 -8.33 -27.19
CA LYS A 1 8.32 -8.91 -25.84
C LYS A 1 7.45 -8.10 -24.92
N ASP A 2 6.32 -8.64 -24.48
CA ASP A 2 5.30 -7.86 -23.77
C ASP A 2 5.47 -8.04 -22.27
N PHE A 3 6.57 -7.50 -21.75
CA PHE A 3 6.81 -7.37 -20.31
C PHE A 3 6.60 -5.89 -19.96
N LYS A 4 5.76 -5.63 -18.96
CA LYS A 4 5.59 -4.30 -18.36
C LYS A 4 5.80 -4.46 -16.86
N GLY A 5 6.74 -3.69 -16.30
CA GLY A 5 7.04 -3.65 -14.88
C GLY A 5 6.51 -2.34 -14.29
N PRO A 6 5.33 -2.34 -13.65
CA PRO A 6 4.88 -1.18 -12.90
C PRO A 6 5.74 -1.00 -11.64
N ASP A 7 5.80 0.22 -11.10
CA ASP A 7 6.46 0.48 -9.82
C ASP A 7 5.73 -0.20 -8.65
N PHE A 8 4.40 -0.26 -8.72
CA PHE A 8 3.58 -0.95 -7.74
C PHE A 8 2.30 -1.53 -8.37
N PHE A 9 1.88 -2.69 -7.90
CA PHE A 9 0.60 -3.29 -8.29
C PHE A 9 0.01 -4.17 -7.17
N VAL A 10 -1.31 -4.36 -7.22
CA VAL A 10 -2.05 -5.25 -6.32
C VAL A 10 -2.85 -6.26 -7.12
N VAL A 11 -2.84 -7.51 -6.67
CA VAL A 11 -3.71 -8.57 -7.15
C VAL A 11 -4.46 -9.16 -5.98
N LEU A 12 -5.78 -9.22 -6.08
CA LEU A 12 -6.67 -9.76 -5.05
C LEU A 12 -7.00 -11.23 -5.31
N ASP A 13 -7.48 -11.91 -4.26
CA ASP A 13 -7.98 -13.30 -4.31
C ASP A 13 -6.96 -14.33 -4.83
N VAL A 14 -5.69 -14.13 -4.51
CA VAL A 14 -4.58 -15.02 -4.91
C VAL A 14 -3.87 -15.58 -3.68
N PRO A 15 -3.40 -16.84 -3.72
CA PRO A 15 -2.72 -17.43 -2.59
C PRO A 15 -1.39 -16.72 -2.31
N GLN A 16 -1.04 -16.59 -1.04
CA GLN A 16 0.25 -16.08 -0.61
C GLN A 16 1.32 -17.15 -0.86
N ARG A 17 2.29 -16.83 -1.72
CA ARG A 17 3.47 -17.65 -2.01
C ARG A 17 4.57 -16.79 -2.61
N GLU A 18 5.80 -17.27 -2.51
CA GLU A 18 6.94 -16.64 -3.18
C GLU A 18 6.77 -16.72 -4.71
N ARG A 19 7.11 -15.62 -5.39
CA ARG A 19 7.05 -15.48 -6.85
C ARG A 19 8.28 -14.73 -7.31
N LYS A 20 8.92 -15.22 -8.38
CA LYS A 20 10.00 -14.49 -9.05
C LYS A 20 9.48 -13.42 -10.01
N SER A 21 8.30 -13.64 -10.57
CA SER A 21 7.59 -12.71 -11.46
C SER A 21 6.11 -13.03 -11.46
N TRP A 22 5.27 -12.03 -11.78
CA TRP A 22 3.85 -12.26 -12.02
C TRP A 22 3.63 -12.71 -13.47
N ILE A 23 3.12 -13.92 -13.67
CA ILE A 23 2.87 -14.48 -15.00
C ILE A 23 1.41 -14.90 -15.05
N ALA A 24 0.59 -14.19 -15.85
CA ALA A 24 -0.87 -14.33 -15.85
C ALA A 24 -1.34 -15.79 -15.98
N TRP A 25 -0.83 -16.54 -16.97
CA TRP A 25 -1.24 -17.94 -17.18
C TRP A 25 -0.79 -18.91 -16.07
N GLN A 26 0.16 -18.51 -15.21
CA GLN A 26 0.52 -19.28 -14.01
C GLN A 26 -0.35 -18.91 -12.79
N GLU A 27 -1.12 -17.83 -12.90
CA GLU A 27 -1.99 -17.28 -11.85
C GLU A 27 -3.46 -17.37 -12.26
N ASN A 28 -3.83 -18.34 -13.11
CA ASN A 28 -5.19 -18.51 -13.66
C ASN A 28 -5.72 -17.25 -14.38
N ASP A 29 -4.85 -16.65 -15.20
CA ASP A 29 -5.10 -15.43 -15.98
C ASP A 29 -5.47 -14.21 -15.12
N ARG A 30 -5.11 -14.23 -13.82
CA ARG A 30 -5.26 -13.08 -12.93
C ARG A 30 -4.27 -11.98 -13.32
N LEU A 31 -4.82 -10.80 -13.58
CA LEU A 31 -4.08 -9.56 -13.82
C LEU A 31 -4.26 -8.62 -12.61
N PRO A 32 -3.43 -7.56 -12.51
CA PRO A 32 -3.58 -6.57 -11.46
C PRO A 32 -4.98 -5.95 -11.39
N ASN A 33 -5.48 -5.78 -10.17
CA ASN A 33 -6.66 -4.97 -9.86
C ASN A 33 -6.29 -3.49 -9.84
N VAL A 34 -5.13 -3.18 -9.26
CA VAL A 34 -4.61 -1.82 -9.13
C VAL A 34 -3.17 -1.77 -9.61
N VAL A 35 -2.83 -0.71 -10.36
CA VAL A 35 -1.45 -0.34 -10.71
C VAL A 35 -1.19 1.09 -10.28
N ILE A 36 0.01 1.35 -9.75
CA ILE A 36 0.52 2.69 -9.46
C ILE A 36 1.87 2.86 -10.16
N GLU A 37 2.03 3.99 -10.86
CA GLU A 37 3.30 4.41 -11.46
C GLU A 37 3.81 5.67 -10.78
N LEU A 38 5.11 5.67 -10.47
CA LEU A 38 5.86 6.80 -9.96
C LEU A 38 6.55 7.47 -11.15
N MET A 39 6.02 8.62 -11.54
CA MET A 39 6.57 9.36 -12.68
C MET A 39 7.81 10.15 -12.25
N SER A 40 8.64 10.47 -13.24
CA SER A 40 9.70 11.45 -13.10
C SER A 40 9.62 12.46 -14.25
N PRO A 41 10.14 13.70 -14.06
CA PRO A 41 10.05 14.77 -15.07
C PRO A 41 10.65 14.41 -16.45
N SER A 42 11.59 13.46 -16.52
CA SER A 42 12.31 13.09 -17.74
C SER A 42 11.55 12.10 -18.65
N THR A 43 10.45 11.51 -18.18
CA THR A 43 9.67 10.48 -18.92
C THR A 43 8.17 10.86 -19.05
N ALA A 44 7.81 12.10 -18.71
CA ALA A 44 6.49 12.44 -18.20
C ALA A 44 5.29 12.36 -19.17
N GLU A 45 5.46 12.58 -20.48
CA GLU A 45 4.31 12.78 -21.37
C GLU A 45 4.03 11.57 -22.27
N ASN A 46 5.01 11.15 -23.08
CA ASN A 46 4.83 10.02 -24.00
C ASN A 46 4.66 8.68 -23.27
N ASP A 47 5.44 8.42 -22.21
CA ASP A 47 5.33 7.16 -21.47
C ASP A 47 4.02 7.10 -20.67
N ARG A 48 3.51 8.25 -20.23
CA ARG A 48 2.26 8.35 -19.47
C ARG A 48 1.07 7.90 -20.32
N GLU A 49 1.00 8.34 -21.58
CA GLU A 49 -0.05 7.91 -22.50
C GLU A 49 0.11 6.44 -22.91
N GLU A 50 1.33 6.00 -23.26
CA GLU A 50 1.55 4.61 -23.69
C GLU A 50 1.26 3.59 -22.58
N LYS A 51 1.73 3.86 -21.34
CA LYS A 51 1.46 3.00 -20.18
C LYS A 51 -0.03 2.98 -19.86
N LYS A 52 -0.69 4.14 -19.85
CA LYS A 52 -2.13 4.24 -19.64
C LYS A 52 -2.91 3.39 -20.65
N LEU A 53 -2.60 3.52 -21.94
CA LEU A 53 -3.26 2.71 -22.99
C LEU A 53 -2.94 1.22 -22.85
N THR A 54 -1.73 0.86 -22.42
CA THR A 54 -1.38 -0.55 -22.17
C THR A 54 -2.22 -1.14 -21.04
N TYR A 55 -2.34 -0.43 -19.91
CA TYR A 55 -3.16 -0.86 -18.79
C TYR A 55 -4.65 -0.88 -19.15
N GLN A 56 -5.12 0.06 -19.98
CA GLN A 56 -6.50 0.16 -20.44
C GLN A 56 -6.88 -0.94 -21.43
N ASP A 57 -6.14 -1.06 -22.53
CA ASP A 57 -6.59 -1.79 -23.72
C ASP A 57 -6.11 -3.24 -23.73
N LYS A 58 -4.93 -3.50 -23.17
CA LYS A 58 -4.31 -4.83 -23.16
C LYS A 58 -4.56 -5.56 -21.85
N LEU A 59 -4.19 -4.93 -20.73
CA LEU A 59 -4.23 -5.56 -19.41
C LEU A 59 -5.57 -5.38 -18.69
N ARG A 60 -6.41 -4.44 -19.14
CA ARG A 60 -7.74 -4.17 -18.59
C ARG A 60 -7.71 -4.00 -17.06
N VAL A 61 -6.67 -3.33 -16.55
CA VAL A 61 -6.50 -3.10 -15.11
C VAL A 61 -7.65 -2.19 -14.63
N PRO A 62 -8.47 -2.61 -13.66
CA PRO A 62 -9.62 -1.83 -13.21
C PRO A 62 -9.28 -0.42 -12.74
N GLU A 63 -8.19 -0.24 -11.98
CA GLU A 63 -7.78 1.08 -11.47
C GLU A 63 -6.29 1.34 -11.69
N TYR A 64 -5.97 2.52 -12.20
CA TYR A 64 -4.63 2.96 -12.53
C TYR A 64 -4.34 4.33 -11.91
N PHE A 65 -3.26 4.43 -11.14
CA PHE A 65 -2.85 5.67 -10.48
C PHE A 65 -1.47 6.11 -10.96
N ILE A 66 -1.30 7.42 -10.99
CA ILE A 66 -0.05 8.09 -11.37
C ILE A 66 0.29 9.05 -10.24
N PHE A 67 1.53 9.01 -9.79
CA PHE A 67 2.05 9.91 -8.78
C PHE A 67 3.37 10.51 -9.23
N GLU A 68 3.47 11.84 -9.21
CA GLU A 68 4.70 12.58 -9.46
C GLU A 68 5.16 13.25 -8.16
N PRO A 69 6.14 12.66 -7.45
CA PRO A 69 6.52 13.11 -6.12
C PRO A 69 7.12 14.53 -6.08
N PHE A 70 7.69 15.02 -7.19
CA PHE A 70 8.36 16.32 -7.24
C PHE A 70 7.46 17.47 -7.66
N LEU A 71 6.40 17.19 -8.44
CA LEU A 71 5.40 18.18 -8.85
C LEU A 71 4.16 18.16 -7.94
N TYR A 72 4.07 17.19 -7.04
CA TYR A 72 2.91 16.94 -6.20
C TYR A 72 1.62 16.68 -7.00
N GLU A 73 1.77 16.21 -8.23
CA GLU A 73 0.68 15.83 -9.09
C GLU A 73 0.31 14.38 -8.89
N TRP A 74 -0.99 14.10 -8.91
CA TRP A 74 -1.49 12.75 -8.93
C TRP A 74 -2.77 12.65 -9.73
N SER A 75 -3.05 11.45 -10.22
CA SER A 75 -4.30 11.17 -10.90
C SER A 75 -4.65 9.71 -10.70
N GLY A 76 -5.92 9.44 -10.49
CA GLY A 76 -6.49 8.10 -10.53
C GLY A 76 -7.39 7.96 -11.75
N PHE A 77 -7.42 6.77 -12.32
CA PHE A 77 -8.31 6.42 -13.41
C PHE A 77 -8.98 5.09 -13.11
N ARG A 78 -10.27 5.00 -13.45
CA ARG A 78 -11.07 3.77 -13.34
C ARG A 78 -11.54 3.34 -14.71
N LEU A 79 -11.39 2.06 -15.00
CA LEU A 79 -11.83 1.47 -16.25
C LEU A 79 -13.36 1.35 -16.24
N GLN A 80 -14.04 2.05 -17.14
CA GLN A 80 -15.48 2.00 -17.35
C GLN A 80 -15.74 1.80 -18.83
N ASP A 81 -16.53 0.77 -19.18
CA ASP A 81 -16.81 0.40 -20.57
C ASP A 81 -15.55 0.28 -21.46
N GLY A 82 -14.45 -0.18 -20.86
CA GLY A 82 -13.17 -0.37 -21.53
C GLY A 82 -12.32 0.89 -21.72
N ILE A 83 -12.72 2.03 -21.16
CA ILE A 83 -12.01 3.31 -21.23
C ILE A 83 -11.74 3.83 -19.82
N TYR A 84 -10.56 4.41 -19.61
CA TYR A 84 -10.22 5.02 -18.34
C TYR A 84 -10.87 6.39 -18.15
N GLU A 85 -11.70 6.49 -17.12
CA GLU A 85 -12.28 7.74 -16.64
C GLU A 85 -11.53 8.26 -15.40
N PRO A 86 -11.34 9.58 -15.25
CA PRO A 86 -10.70 10.14 -14.06
C PRO A 86 -11.49 9.87 -12.78
N ILE A 87 -10.80 9.40 -11.73
CA ILE A 87 -11.35 9.31 -10.38
C ILE A 87 -11.33 10.72 -9.78
N GLN A 88 -12.51 11.23 -9.42
CA GLN A 88 -12.61 12.54 -8.77
C GLN A 88 -12.11 12.45 -7.32
N PRO A 89 -11.23 13.36 -6.89
CA PRO A 89 -10.81 13.42 -5.50
C PRO A 89 -11.96 13.86 -4.59
N ASP A 90 -11.93 13.37 -3.35
CA ASP A 90 -12.87 13.82 -2.32
C ASP A 90 -12.55 15.23 -1.79
N ALA A 91 -13.30 15.69 -0.78
CA ALA A 91 -13.10 17.00 -0.15
C ALA A 91 -11.71 17.20 0.49
N PHE A 92 -10.98 16.11 0.76
CA PHE A 92 -9.62 16.12 1.31
C PHE A 92 -8.56 15.84 0.24
N GLY A 93 -8.98 15.75 -1.03
CA GLY A 93 -8.12 15.44 -2.16
C GLY A 93 -7.91 13.94 -2.40
N GLN A 94 -8.47 13.04 -1.59
CA GLN A 94 -8.15 11.62 -1.61
C GLN A 94 -8.83 10.89 -2.76
N LEU A 95 -8.20 9.83 -3.27
CA LEU A 95 -8.73 9.03 -4.37
C LEU A 95 -9.21 7.68 -3.84
N LEU A 96 -10.52 7.43 -3.95
CA LEU A 96 -11.12 6.16 -3.54
C LEU A 96 -10.82 5.07 -4.57
N SER A 97 -10.16 3.99 -4.13
CA SER A 97 -10.07 2.74 -4.85
C SER A 97 -11.30 1.88 -4.54
N GLN A 98 -12.12 1.59 -5.55
CA GLN A 98 -13.26 0.71 -5.42
C GLN A 98 -12.83 -0.76 -5.36
N GLU A 99 -11.73 -1.12 -6.03
CA GLU A 99 -11.18 -2.47 -6.00
C GLU A 99 -10.69 -2.85 -4.60
N LEU A 100 -10.00 -1.93 -3.92
CA LEU A 100 -9.39 -2.20 -2.62
C LEU A 100 -10.30 -1.83 -1.44
N GLY A 101 -11.33 -1.00 -1.65
CA GLY A 101 -12.11 -0.41 -0.55
C GLY A 101 -11.28 0.53 0.34
N LEU A 102 -10.21 1.09 -0.22
CA LEU A 102 -9.24 1.97 0.46
C LEU A 102 -9.20 3.33 -0.23
N VAL A 103 -8.72 4.34 0.48
CA VAL A 103 -8.43 5.66 -0.07
C VAL A 103 -6.93 5.83 -0.23
N LEU A 104 -6.49 6.26 -1.40
CA LEU A 104 -5.13 6.69 -1.64
C LEU A 104 -5.03 8.15 -1.25
N ARG A 105 -4.14 8.46 -0.30
CA ARG A 105 -3.98 9.81 0.24
C ARG A 105 -2.53 10.25 0.23
N ARG A 106 -2.32 11.56 0.16
CA ARG A 106 -1.01 12.17 0.42
C ARG A 106 -0.66 12.04 1.90
N TRP A 107 0.62 11.85 2.15
CA TRP A 107 1.20 11.74 3.47
C TRP A 107 2.58 12.41 3.47
N GLU A 108 2.76 13.39 4.34
CA GLU A 108 4.06 14.01 4.59
C GLU A 108 4.77 13.25 5.69
N GLY A 109 5.98 12.79 5.42
CA GLY A 109 6.79 12.08 6.40
C GLY A 109 7.97 11.33 5.78
N SER A 110 8.62 10.51 6.60
CA SER A 110 9.82 9.78 6.22
C SER A 110 9.49 8.34 5.82
N TYR A 111 9.93 7.92 4.64
CA TYR A 111 9.92 6.52 4.20
C TYR A 111 11.34 6.14 3.76
N GLU A 112 11.87 5.05 4.31
CA GLU A 112 13.26 4.60 4.05
C GLU A 112 14.30 5.74 4.19
N GLU A 113 14.19 6.51 5.28
CA GLU A 113 15.07 7.66 5.60
C GLU A 113 14.97 8.84 4.62
N ILE A 114 13.97 8.85 3.74
CA ILE A 114 13.71 9.95 2.80
C ILE A 114 12.46 10.70 3.24
N ASP A 115 12.65 11.96 3.62
CA ASP A 115 11.56 12.90 3.89
C ASP A 115 10.97 13.40 2.58
N SER A 116 9.67 13.19 2.39
CA SER A 116 8.97 13.66 1.19
C SER A 116 7.47 13.74 1.42
N ASN A 117 6.76 14.21 0.39
CA ASN A 117 5.34 13.97 0.24
C ASN A 117 5.16 12.64 -0.49
N TRP A 118 4.69 11.64 0.23
CA TRP A 118 4.40 10.31 -0.29
C TRP A 118 2.90 10.12 -0.50
N ILE A 119 2.56 8.98 -1.09
CA ILE A 119 1.21 8.45 -1.10
C ILE A 119 1.13 7.23 -0.18
N ARG A 120 0.03 7.10 0.56
CA ARG A 120 -0.26 5.95 1.42
C ARG A 120 -1.71 5.53 1.27
N TRP A 121 -1.93 4.23 1.36
CA TRP A 121 -3.27 3.69 1.53
C TRP A 121 -3.78 3.97 2.94
N ALA A 122 -5.05 4.32 3.03
CA ALA A 122 -5.78 4.44 4.28
C ALA A 122 -7.14 3.76 4.18
N LEU A 123 -7.69 3.38 5.33
CA LEU A 123 -9.10 3.04 5.45
C LEU A 123 -9.96 4.28 5.12
N PRO A 124 -11.23 4.09 4.73
CA PRO A 124 -12.15 5.19 4.43
C PRO A 124 -12.36 6.18 5.59
N ASP A 125 -12.10 5.78 6.84
CA ASP A 125 -12.16 6.66 8.01
C ASP A 125 -10.90 7.54 8.18
N GLY A 126 -9.92 7.41 7.29
CA GLY A 126 -8.67 8.16 7.28
C GLY A 126 -7.50 7.48 8.00
N THR A 127 -7.73 6.31 8.62
CA THR A 127 -6.68 5.53 9.31
C THR A 127 -5.67 4.99 8.30
N LEU A 128 -4.40 5.42 8.41
CA LEU A 128 -3.32 4.96 7.52
C LEU A 128 -3.06 3.46 7.72
N LEU A 129 -2.87 2.73 6.61
CA LEU A 129 -2.33 1.38 6.67
C LEU A 129 -0.87 1.46 7.11
N PRO A 130 -0.47 0.72 8.16
CA PRO A 130 0.86 0.86 8.73
C PRO A 130 1.92 0.29 7.79
N ILE A 131 3.08 0.95 7.73
CA ILE A 131 4.26 0.40 7.04
C ILE A 131 4.99 -0.61 7.95
N HIS A 132 5.85 -1.44 7.37
CA HIS A 132 6.59 -2.46 8.12
C HIS A 132 7.36 -1.91 9.33
N ALA A 133 7.97 -0.73 9.20
CA ALA A 133 8.67 -0.08 10.30
C ALA A 133 7.74 0.28 11.46
N GLU A 134 6.55 0.81 11.17
CA GLU A 134 5.54 1.17 12.17
C GLU A 134 4.97 -0.07 12.87
N LEU A 135 4.70 -1.14 12.12
CA LEU A 135 4.27 -2.43 12.68
C LEU A 135 5.33 -2.99 13.65
N ALA A 136 6.58 -3.06 13.21
CA ALA A 136 7.68 -3.56 14.03
C ALA A 136 7.88 -2.72 15.31
N GLN A 137 7.74 -1.40 15.21
CA GLN A 137 7.80 -0.52 16.37
C GLN A 137 6.63 -0.78 17.33
N GLN A 138 5.42 -0.93 16.81
CA GLN A 138 4.24 -1.22 17.63
C GLN A 138 4.37 -2.55 18.36
N GLU A 139 4.85 -3.60 17.69
CA GLU A 139 5.10 -4.91 18.30
C GLU A 139 6.16 -4.81 19.41
N ARG A 140 7.26 -4.09 19.17
CA ARG A 140 8.30 -3.85 20.20
C ARG A 140 7.74 -3.14 21.42
N GLN A 141 6.92 -2.10 21.22
CA GLN A 141 6.29 -1.37 22.32
C GLN A 141 5.33 -2.26 23.13
N ARG A 142 4.55 -3.11 22.45
CA ARG A 142 3.65 -4.06 23.13
C ARG A 142 4.43 -5.08 23.96
N ALA A 143 5.47 -5.69 23.37
CA ALA A 143 6.32 -6.65 24.07
C ALA A 143 6.98 -6.04 25.31
N GLU A 144 7.49 -4.81 25.22
CA GLU A 144 8.10 -4.11 26.35
C GLU A 144 7.06 -3.78 27.44
N GLN A 145 5.86 -3.35 27.07
CA GLN A 145 4.79 -3.09 28.04
C GLN A 145 4.34 -4.36 28.77
N GLU A 146 4.20 -5.48 28.05
CA GLU A 146 3.85 -6.77 28.64
C GLU A 146 4.94 -7.27 29.58
N ARG A 147 6.20 -7.17 29.17
CA ARG A 147 7.35 -7.49 30.04
C ARG A 147 7.32 -6.68 31.33
N GLN A 148 7.16 -5.36 31.24
CA GLN A 148 7.09 -4.50 32.42
C GLN A 148 5.89 -4.82 33.32
N ARG A 149 4.76 -5.24 32.76
CA ARG A 149 3.60 -5.70 33.54
C ARG A 149 3.89 -7.03 34.24
N ALA A 150 4.52 -7.97 33.54
CA ALA A 150 4.93 -9.26 34.10
C ALA A 150 5.94 -9.07 35.24
N ASP A 151 6.96 -8.23 35.05
CA ASP A 151 7.97 -7.93 36.07
C ASP A 151 7.34 -7.33 37.33
N ARG A 152 6.44 -6.35 37.18
CA ARG A 152 5.70 -5.76 38.31
C ARG A 152 4.80 -6.76 39.03
N LEU A 153 4.16 -7.66 38.29
CA LEU A 153 3.31 -8.69 38.89
C LEU A 153 4.15 -9.73 39.63
N ALA A 154 5.26 -10.17 39.04
CA ALA A 154 6.21 -11.09 39.65
C ALA A 154 6.79 -10.51 40.94
N GLU A 155 7.17 -9.23 40.95
CA GLU A 155 7.63 -8.54 42.16
C GLU A 155 6.54 -8.50 43.24
N ARG A 156 5.29 -8.20 42.85
CA ARG A 156 4.15 -8.24 43.77
C ARG A 156 3.90 -9.63 44.34
N LEU A 157 3.93 -10.68 43.51
CA LEU A 157 3.78 -12.07 43.96
C LEU A 157 4.90 -12.46 44.93
N ARG A 158 6.15 -12.12 44.61
CA ARG A 158 7.31 -12.36 45.50
C ARG A 158 7.14 -11.65 46.84
N SER A 159 6.64 -10.41 46.87
CA SER A 159 6.34 -9.70 48.13
C SER A 159 5.21 -10.34 48.95
N MET A 160 4.35 -11.14 48.32
CA MET A 160 3.32 -11.95 48.98
C MET A 160 3.82 -13.35 49.36
N GLY A 161 5.09 -13.66 49.12
CA GLY A 161 5.70 -14.96 49.39
C GLY A 161 5.32 -16.06 48.39
N ILE A 162 4.74 -15.69 47.24
CA ILE A 162 4.40 -16.62 46.15
C ILE A 162 5.56 -16.63 45.16
N ASN A 163 6.08 -17.81 44.80
CA ASN A 163 7.09 -17.94 43.74
C ASN A 163 6.40 -17.89 42.36
N PRO A 164 6.57 -16.83 41.56
CA PRO A 164 5.93 -16.73 40.26
C PRO A 164 6.45 -17.73 39.22
N ASP A 165 7.64 -18.31 39.42
CA ASP A 165 8.25 -19.27 38.51
C ASP A 165 7.73 -20.72 38.71
N GLU A 166 6.88 -20.92 39.72
CA GLU A 166 6.26 -22.21 40.07
C GLU A 166 4.75 -22.26 39.77
N LEU A 167 4.19 -21.22 39.15
CA LEU A 167 2.80 -21.12 38.66
C LEU A 167 2.69 -21.54 37.19
#